data_AF-A0A3S4KPX7-F1
#
_entry.id   AF-A0A3S4KPX7-F1
#
_cell.length_a   1.000
_cell.length_b   1.000
_cell.length_c   1.000
_cell.angle_alpha   90.00
_cell.angle_beta   90.00
_cell.angle_gamma   90.00
#
_symmetry.space_group_name_H-M   'P 1'
#
loop_
_entity.id
_entity.type
_entity.pdbx_description
1 polymer ?
#
loop_
_entity_poly.entity_id
_entity_poly.type
_entity_poly.pdbx_seq_one_letter_code
_entity_poly.pdbx_strand_id
1 'polypeptide(L)'
;MRGEFYQQLTNDLETARAEGLFKEERIITSAQQADITVADGSHVINFCANNYLGLANHPDLIAAAKAGMDSHGFGMASVRFICGTQDSHKELEQKLAAFLGMEDAILYSSCFDANGGLFETLLGAEDAIISDALNHASIIDGVRLCKS
;
A
#
# COMPACT_ATOMS: atom_id res chain seq x y z
N MET A 1 -28.83 -20.72 -3.34
CA MET A 1 -28.06 -19.60 -2.76
C MET A 1 -26.58 -19.91 -2.47
N ARG A 2 -26.17 -20.62 -1.40
CA ARG A 2 -24.71 -20.88 -1.17
C ARG A 2 -24.06 -21.71 -2.28
N GLY A 3 -24.76 -22.75 -2.78
CA GLY A 3 -24.24 -23.61 -3.85
C GLY A 3 -24.07 -22.87 -5.19
N GLU A 4 -25.06 -22.08 -5.59
CA GLU A 4 -25.01 -21.27 -6.83
C GLU A 4 -23.89 -20.23 -6.79
N PHE A 5 -23.68 -19.58 -5.64
CA PHE A 5 -22.57 -18.64 -5.45
C PHE A 5 -21.20 -19.30 -5.65
N TYR A 6 -20.94 -20.44 -5.02
CA TYR A 6 -19.68 -21.16 -5.20
C TYR A 6 -19.51 -21.74 -6.61
N GLN A 7 -20.62 -22.14 -7.25
CA GLN A 7 -20.58 -22.57 -8.63
C GLN A 7 -20.16 -21.43 -9.55
N GLN A 8 -20.71 -20.23 -9.36
CA GLN A 8 -20.33 -19.05 -10.13
C GLN A 8 -18.84 -18.74 -9.96
N LEU A 9 -18.34 -18.66 -8.71
CA LEU A 9 -16.92 -18.42 -8.45
C LEU A 9 -16.01 -19.48 -9.09
N THR A 10 -16.43 -20.75 -9.07
CA THR A 10 -15.66 -21.83 -9.69
C THR A 10 -15.56 -21.63 -11.20
N ASN A 11 -16.68 -21.33 -11.85
CA ASN A 11 -16.72 -21.07 -13.29
C ASN A 11 -15.86 -19.84 -13.67
N ASP A 12 -15.90 -18.78 -12.86
CA ASP A 12 -15.10 -17.57 -13.08
C ASP A 12 -13.59 -17.87 -12.95
N LEU A 13 -13.19 -18.69 -11.97
CA LEU A 13 -11.81 -19.12 -11.79
C LEU A 13 -11.33 -20.02 -12.94
N GLU A 14 -12.16 -20.95 -13.41
CA GLU A 14 -11.86 -21.79 -14.57
C GLU A 14 -11.69 -20.95 -15.84
N THR A 15 -12.55 -19.95 -16.03
CA THR A 15 -12.45 -18.98 -17.13
C THR A 15 -11.13 -18.21 -17.05
N ALA A 16 -10.80 -17.64 -15.89
CA ALA A 16 -9.55 -16.91 -15.69
C ALA A 16 -8.31 -17.80 -15.93
N ARG A 17 -8.36 -19.09 -15.57
CA ARG A 17 -7.28 -20.05 -15.88
C ARG A 17 -7.19 -20.33 -17.37
N ALA A 18 -8.31 -20.58 -18.05
CA ALA A 18 -8.35 -20.83 -19.48
C ALA A 18 -7.84 -19.64 -20.31
N GLU A 19 -8.08 -18.41 -19.83
CA GLU A 19 -7.63 -17.16 -20.46
C GLU A 19 -6.21 -16.74 -20.03
N GLY A 20 -5.56 -17.47 -19.12
CA GLY A 20 -4.23 -17.11 -18.61
C GLY A 20 -4.20 -15.86 -17.71
N LEU A 21 -5.35 -15.43 -17.20
CA LEU A 21 -5.50 -14.30 -16.29
C LEU A 21 -5.39 -14.71 -14.81
N PHE A 22 -5.46 -16.02 -14.53
CA PHE A 22 -5.29 -16.54 -13.18
C PHE A 22 -3.86 -16.25 -12.68
N LYS A 23 -3.76 -15.59 -11.53
CA LYS A 23 -2.49 -15.21 -10.93
C LYS A 23 -2.06 -16.22 -9.88
N GLU A 24 -0.81 -16.65 -9.99
CA GLU A 24 -0.15 -17.46 -8.98
C GLU A 24 0.99 -16.66 -8.36
N GLU A 25 1.04 -16.66 -7.03
CA GLU A 25 2.08 -15.97 -6.29
C GLU A 25 3.37 -16.78 -6.29
N ARG A 26 4.50 -16.10 -6.47
CA ARG A 26 5.82 -16.68 -6.24
C ARG A 26 6.29 -16.31 -4.84
N ILE A 27 6.64 -17.32 -4.06
CA ILE A 27 7.05 -17.13 -2.66
C ILE A 27 8.54 -16.81 -2.62
N ILE A 28 8.89 -15.62 -2.11
CA ILE A 28 10.27 -15.20 -1.82
C ILE A 28 10.61 -15.62 -0.38
N THR A 29 11.76 -16.24 -0.17
CA THR A 29 12.22 -16.79 1.12
C THR A 29 13.47 -16.12 1.67
N SER A 30 13.98 -15.09 0.98
CA SER A 30 15.05 -14.20 1.46
C SER A 30 14.53 -12.80 1.76
N ALA A 31 15.38 -11.94 2.32
CA ALA A 31 15.12 -10.50 2.37
C ALA A 31 15.05 -9.90 0.93
N GLN A 32 14.38 -8.76 0.80
CA GLN A 32 14.26 -8.07 -0.48
C GLN A 32 15.55 -7.33 -0.85
N GLN A 33 16.15 -7.69 -1.97
CA GLN A 33 17.37 -7.10 -2.53
C GLN A 33 17.49 -7.44 -4.03
N ALA A 34 18.62 -7.11 -4.65
CA ALA A 34 18.82 -7.39 -6.08
C ALA A 34 18.85 -8.91 -6.38
N ASP A 35 19.46 -9.72 -5.52
CA ASP A 35 19.51 -11.18 -5.58
C ASP A 35 18.61 -11.80 -4.49
N ILE A 36 17.63 -12.62 -4.89
CA ILE A 36 16.65 -13.20 -3.97
C ILE A 36 16.62 -14.73 -4.07
N THR A 37 16.16 -15.37 -3.00
CA THR A 37 15.83 -16.80 -2.98
C THR A 37 14.31 -16.96 -3.04
N VAL A 38 13.84 -17.88 -3.87
CA VAL A 38 12.42 -18.28 -3.95
C VAL A 38 12.20 -19.66 -3.33
N ALA A 39 10.94 -20.03 -3.06
CA ALA A 39 10.60 -21.23 -2.30
C ALA A 39 11.06 -22.57 -2.91
N ASP A 40 11.35 -22.62 -4.22
CA ASP A 40 11.95 -23.80 -4.86
C ASP A 40 13.47 -23.91 -4.63
N GLY A 41 14.07 -22.97 -3.90
CA GLY A 41 15.51 -22.88 -3.60
C GLY A 41 16.32 -22.12 -4.64
N SER A 42 15.71 -21.64 -5.73
CA SER A 42 16.42 -20.92 -6.78
C SER A 42 16.90 -19.55 -6.31
N HIS A 43 18.10 -19.18 -6.73
CA HIS A 43 18.65 -17.82 -6.59
C HIS A 43 18.49 -17.06 -7.90
N VAL A 44 17.81 -15.91 -7.86
CA VAL A 44 17.47 -15.13 -9.06
C VAL A 44 17.73 -13.65 -8.85
N ILE A 45 17.95 -12.92 -9.95
CA ILE A 45 18.02 -11.44 -9.92
C ILE A 45 16.61 -10.87 -10.06
N ASN A 46 16.23 -10.00 -9.13
CA ASN A 46 14.90 -9.40 -9.06
C ASN A 46 14.82 -8.09 -9.84
N PHE A 47 14.20 -8.12 -11.02
CA PHE A 47 13.93 -6.95 -11.86
C PHE A 47 12.48 -6.44 -11.77
N CYS A 48 11.67 -6.96 -10.84
CA CYS A 48 10.25 -6.60 -10.73
C CYS A 48 9.86 -6.01 -9.37
N ALA A 49 10.83 -5.63 -8.53
CA ALA A 49 10.57 -4.94 -7.27
C ALA A 49 10.59 -3.41 -7.44
N ASN A 50 9.77 -2.72 -6.65
CA ASN A 50 9.78 -1.26 -6.52
C ASN A 50 10.85 -0.76 -5.52
N ASN A 51 11.91 -1.54 -5.30
CA ASN A 51 12.98 -1.22 -4.35
C ASN A 51 14.10 -0.40 -5.02
N TYR A 52 13.74 0.75 -5.60
CA TYR A 52 14.62 1.51 -6.51
C TYR A 52 15.93 1.96 -5.86
N LEU A 53 15.90 2.33 -4.58
CA LEU A 53 17.07 2.80 -3.84
C LEU A 53 17.73 1.70 -3.01
N GLY A 54 17.25 0.45 -3.08
CA GLY A 54 17.79 -0.66 -2.29
C GLY A 54 17.48 -0.58 -0.79
N LEU A 55 16.56 0.29 -0.37
CA LEU A 55 16.31 0.57 1.04
C LEU A 55 15.50 -0.50 1.77
N ALA A 56 14.78 -1.38 1.07
CA ALA A 56 13.88 -2.36 1.70
C ALA A 56 14.54 -3.26 2.77
N ASN A 57 15.86 -3.49 2.67
CA ASN A 57 16.64 -4.26 3.64
C ASN A 57 17.88 -3.51 4.17
N HIS A 58 17.84 -2.17 4.18
CA HIS A 58 18.97 -1.37 4.64
C HIS A 58 19.19 -1.55 6.16
N PRO A 59 20.43 -1.78 6.63
CA PRO A 59 20.72 -2.07 8.04
C PRO A 59 20.23 -0.98 9.00
N ASP A 60 20.38 0.30 8.62
CA ASP A 60 19.93 1.41 9.46
C ASP A 60 18.41 1.45 9.62
N LEU A 61 17.64 1.06 8.60
CA LEU A 61 16.17 1.00 8.70
C LEU A 61 15.72 -0.17 9.57
N ILE A 62 16.41 -1.31 9.49
CA ILE A 62 16.16 -2.45 10.38
C ILE A 62 16.46 -2.07 11.83
N ALA A 63 17.56 -1.35 12.07
CA ALA A 63 17.92 -0.87 13.40
C ALA A 63 16.89 0.14 13.94
N ALA A 64 16.46 1.09 13.12
CA ALA A 64 15.44 2.08 13.48
C ALA A 64 14.09 1.41 13.81
N ALA A 65 13.68 0.40 13.03
CA ALA A 65 12.45 -0.35 13.29
C ALA A 65 12.50 -1.08 14.65
N LYS A 66 13.63 -1.74 14.96
CA LYS A 66 13.83 -2.40 16.26
C LYS A 66 13.77 -1.41 17.42
N ALA A 67 14.51 -0.31 17.33
CA ALA A 67 14.52 0.73 18.36
C ALA A 67 13.15 1.37 18.56
N GLY A 68 12.39 1.56 17.47
CA GLY A 68 11.01 2.03 17.51
C GLY A 68 10.10 1.07 18.29
N MET A 69 10.16 -0.23 18.01
CA MET A 69 9.40 -1.24 18.76
C MET A 69 9.78 -1.29 20.24
N ASP A 70 11.07 -1.20 20.56
CA ASP A 70 11.54 -1.23 21.96
C ASP A 70 11.07 -0.02 22.77
N SER A 71 10.96 1.16 22.15
CA SER A 71 10.59 2.41 22.82
C SER A 71 9.09 2.71 22.80
N HIS A 72 8.39 2.34 21.73
CA HIS A 72 7.01 2.76 21.46
C HIS A 72 6.01 1.59 21.38
N GLY A 73 6.49 0.35 21.50
CA GLY A 73 5.68 -0.85 21.36
C GLY A 73 5.39 -1.20 19.89
N PHE A 74 4.67 -2.32 19.69
CA PHE A 74 4.42 -2.86 18.36
C PHE A 74 3.28 -2.15 17.60
N GLY A 75 2.22 -1.74 18.29
CA GLY A 75 1.04 -1.17 17.63
C GLY A 75 0.11 -0.46 18.59
N MET A 76 -0.68 0.48 18.06
CA MET A 76 -1.49 1.41 18.86
C MET A 76 -2.91 0.93 19.16
N ALA A 77 -3.40 -0.09 18.43
CA ALA A 77 -4.76 -0.62 18.58
C ALA A 77 -5.89 0.44 18.56
N SER A 78 -5.66 1.58 17.90
CA SER A 78 -6.57 2.73 17.88
C SER A 78 -6.31 3.64 16.67
N VAL A 79 -7.30 4.45 16.33
CA VAL A 79 -7.18 5.48 15.29
C VAL A 79 -6.46 6.73 15.83
N ARG A 80 -5.94 7.55 14.92
CA ARG A 80 -5.11 8.73 15.23
C ARG A 80 -5.73 9.67 16.27
N PHE A 81 -7.02 10.02 16.13
CA PHE A 81 -7.68 11.01 16.98
C PHE A 81 -7.97 10.53 18.42
N ILE A 82 -8.19 9.22 18.64
CA ILE A 82 -8.58 8.72 19.97
C ILE A 82 -7.36 8.53 20.85
N CYS A 83 -6.50 7.57 20.50
CA CYS A 83 -5.26 7.30 21.23
C CYS A 83 -4.19 6.64 20.34
N GLY A 84 -4.28 6.84 19.01
CA GLY A 84 -3.37 6.24 18.03
C GLY A 84 -2.22 7.13 17.59
N THR A 85 -2.11 8.37 18.08
CA THR A 85 -1.04 9.30 17.67
C THR A 85 0.11 9.29 18.68
N GLN A 86 1.27 8.80 18.25
CA GLN A 86 2.55 8.98 18.93
C GLN A 86 3.32 10.20 18.42
N ASP A 87 4.31 10.65 19.18
CA ASP A 87 5.29 11.67 18.80
C ASP A 87 5.97 11.35 17.47
N SER A 88 6.35 10.09 17.25
CA SER A 88 6.96 9.59 16.01
C SER A 88 6.11 9.88 14.76
N HIS A 89 4.77 9.84 14.86
CA HIS A 89 3.89 10.19 13.75
C HIS A 89 3.98 11.68 13.42
N LYS A 90 3.96 12.55 14.45
CA LYS A 90 4.05 14.00 14.26
C LYS A 90 5.42 14.42 13.76
N GLU A 91 6.49 13.79 14.25
CA GLU A 91 7.84 14.03 13.76
C GLU A 91 7.97 13.65 12.27
N LEU A 92 7.40 12.51 11.87
CA LEU A 92 7.41 12.07 10.48
C LEU A 92 6.61 13.01 9.57
N GLU A 93 5.42 13.45 9.99
CA GLU A 93 4.60 14.43 9.25
C GLU A 93 5.41 15.71 8.98
N GLN A 94 6.03 16.28 10.01
CA GLN A 94 6.83 17.51 9.87
C GLN A 94 8.07 17.32 8.99
N LYS A 95 8.77 16.19 9.12
CA LYS A 95 9.93 15.88 8.27
C LYS A 95 9.54 15.71 6.80
N LEU A 96 8.41 15.08 6.51
CA LEU A 96 7.90 14.92 5.15
C LEU A 96 7.48 16.27 4.55
N ALA A 97 6.76 17.09 5.31
CA ALA A 97 6.38 18.44 4.90
C ALA A 97 7.62 19.28 4.54
N ALA A 98 8.63 19.30 5.43
CA ALA A 98 9.89 20.00 5.18
C ALA A 98 10.65 19.44 3.97
N PHE A 99 10.71 18.12 3.81
CA PHE A 99 11.39 17.47 2.68
C PHE A 99 10.76 17.84 1.32
N LEU A 100 9.43 17.92 1.27
CA LEU A 100 8.67 18.23 0.06
C LEU A 100 8.44 19.74 -0.15
N GLY A 101 8.80 20.59 0.83
CA GLY A 101 8.53 22.03 0.80
C GLY A 101 7.05 22.39 0.97
N MET A 102 6.29 21.57 1.71
CA MET A 102 4.87 21.78 2.01
C MET A 102 4.68 22.34 3.42
N GLU A 103 3.52 22.95 3.69
CA GLU A 103 3.21 23.54 4.99
C GLU A 103 2.95 22.48 6.08
N ASP A 104 2.32 21.36 5.72
CA ASP A 104 2.05 20.24 6.63
C ASP A 104 1.92 18.92 5.85
N ALA A 105 1.87 17.80 6.57
CA ALA A 105 1.62 16.48 6.01
C ALA A 105 0.70 15.65 6.91
N ILE A 106 -0.05 14.72 6.30
CA ILE A 106 -0.90 13.76 7.00
C ILE A 106 -0.51 12.33 6.62
N LEU A 107 -0.38 11.45 7.62
CA LEU A 107 -0.05 10.03 7.39
C LEU A 107 -1.29 9.17 7.14
N TYR A 108 -1.16 8.31 6.14
CA TYR A 108 -2.06 7.18 5.86
C TYR A 108 -1.26 5.87 5.92
N SER A 109 -1.93 4.74 6.19
CA SER A 109 -1.34 3.41 6.19
C SER A 109 -0.81 2.98 4.82
N SER A 110 -1.43 3.48 3.75
CA SER A 110 -1.02 3.24 2.37
C SER A 110 -1.37 4.44 1.48
N CYS A 111 -0.68 4.56 0.35
CA CYS A 111 -1.03 5.54 -0.68
C CYS A 111 -2.40 5.23 -1.34
N PHE A 112 -2.87 3.98 -1.24
CA PHE A 112 -4.22 3.63 -1.69
C PHE A 112 -5.28 4.33 -0.83
N ASP A 113 -5.14 4.26 0.50
CA ASP A 113 -6.03 4.93 1.45
C ASP A 113 -5.95 6.45 1.34
N ALA A 114 -4.74 6.99 1.14
CA ALA A 114 -4.53 8.43 0.95
C ALA A 114 -5.31 8.96 -0.25
N ASN A 115 -5.27 8.27 -1.40
CA ASN A 115 -6.05 8.67 -2.58
C ASN A 115 -7.55 8.44 -2.40
N GLY A 116 -7.94 7.35 -1.73
CA GLY A 116 -9.36 7.03 -1.48
C GLY A 116 -10.06 8.10 -0.65
N GLY A 117 -9.43 8.55 0.44
CA GLY A 117 -10.00 9.55 1.34
C GLY A 117 -9.75 11.01 0.94
N LEU A 118 -9.10 11.26 -0.20
CA LEU A 118 -8.73 12.62 -0.63
C LEU A 118 -9.89 13.36 -1.30
N PHE A 119 -10.48 12.75 -2.33
CA PHE A 119 -11.37 13.47 -3.25
C PHE A 119 -12.72 13.81 -2.62
N GLU A 120 -13.41 12.83 -2.03
CA GLU A 120 -14.73 13.05 -1.39
C GLU A 120 -14.69 14.02 -0.20
N THR A 121 -13.53 14.13 0.47
CA THR A 121 -13.35 15.03 1.60
C THR A 121 -13.25 16.49 1.16
N LEU A 122 -12.77 16.74 -0.07
CA LEU A 122 -12.48 18.08 -0.57
C LEU A 122 -13.48 18.58 -1.62
N LEU A 123 -14.12 17.68 -2.36
CA LEU A 123 -14.94 17.98 -3.53
C LEU A 123 -16.38 17.48 -3.32
N GLY A 124 -17.34 18.17 -3.93
CA GLY A 124 -18.76 17.82 -3.90
C GLY A 124 -19.39 17.69 -5.28
N ALA A 125 -20.72 17.57 -5.31
CA ALA A 125 -21.49 17.35 -6.54
C ALA A 125 -21.41 18.49 -7.57
N GLU A 126 -20.97 19.69 -7.15
CA GLU A 126 -20.79 20.85 -8.03
C GLU A 126 -19.39 20.95 -8.64
N ASP A 127 -18.46 20.08 -8.22
CA ASP A 127 -17.08 20.09 -8.69
C ASP A 127 -16.85 19.11 -9.85
N ALA A 128 -15.70 19.23 -10.52
CA ALA A 128 -15.28 18.34 -11.59
C ALA A 128 -13.84 17.86 -11.39
N ILE A 129 -13.59 16.58 -11.66
CA ILE A 129 -12.26 15.96 -11.58
C ILE A 129 -11.80 15.57 -12.98
N ILE A 130 -10.65 16.10 -13.41
CA ILE A 130 -9.99 15.72 -14.66
C ILE A 130 -8.89 14.72 -14.30
N SER A 131 -9.04 13.47 -14.74
CA SER A 131 -8.08 12.38 -14.46
C SER A 131 -7.49 11.86 -15.75
N ASP A 132 -6.18 11.61 -15.74
CA ASP A 132 -5.50 10.90 -16.84
C ASP A 132 -6.00 9.45 -16.93
N ALA A 133 -5.99 8.89 -18.14
CA ALA A 133 -6.48 7.54 -18.43
C ALA A 133 -5.59 6.44 -17.85
N LEU A 134 -4.30 6.71 -17.60
CA LEU A 134 -3.32 5.76 -17.06
C LEU A 134 -3.06 5.97 -15.57
N ASN A 135 -3.87 6.80 -14.90
CA ASN A 135 -3.76 6.98 -13.46
C ASN A 135 -3.88 5.66 -12.71
N HIS A 136 -3.16 5.58 -11.60
CA HIS A 136 -3.17 4.40 -10.74
C HIS A 136 -4.59 4.10 -10.24
N ALA A 137 -4.91 2.81 -10.07
CA ALA A 137 -6.25 2.35 -9.68
C ALA A 137 -6.79 3.05 -8.43
N SER A 138 -5.93 3.36 -7.45
CA SER A 138 -6.34 4.07 -6.23
C SER A 138 -6.90 5.47 -6.48
N ILE A 139 -6.40 6.19 -7.50
CA ILE A 139 -6.93 7.50 -7.88
C ILE A 139 -8.30 7.32 -8.53
N ILE A 140 -8.42 6.35 -9.44
CA ILE A 140 -9.67 6.03 -10.12
C ILE A 140 -10.76 5.66 -9.11
N ASP A 141 -10.41 4.84 -8.12
CA ASP A 141 -11.33 4.41 -7.07
C ASP A 141 -11.69 5.58 -6.14
N GLY A 142 -10.74 6.42 -5.74
CA GLY A 142 -11.02 7.64 -4.97
C GLY A 142 -11.96 8.61 -5.71
N VAL A 143 -11.78 8.80 -7.01
CA VAL A 143 -12.69 9.61 -7.84
C VAL A 143 -14.08 9.01 -7.93
N ARG A 144 -14.20 7.68 -7.99
CA ARG A 144 -15.50 6.99 -8.02
C ARG A 144 -16.26 7.11 -6.70
N LEU A 145 -15.56 7.13 -5.57
CA LEU A 145 -16.16 7.32 -4.24
C LEU A 145 -16.75 8.72 -4.06
N CYS A 146 -16.17 9.73 -4.72
CA CYS A 146 -16.65 11.12 -4.70
C CYS A 146 -18.04 11.32 -5.34
N LYS A 147 -18.59 10.32 -6.04
CA LYS A 147 -19.92 10.41 -6.66
C LYS A 147 -21.02 10.11 -5.64
N SER A 148 -21.41 11.11 -4.86
CA SER A 148 -22.64 11.12 -4.07
C SER A 148 -23.39 12.44 -4.23
#